data_AF-A0A1J5S7M4-F1
#
_entry.id   AF-A0A1J5S7M4-F1
#
_cell.length_a   1.000
_cell.length_b   1.000
_cell.length_c   1.000
_cell.angle_alpha   90.00
_cell.angle_beta   90.00
_cell.angle_gamma   90.00
#
_symmetry.space_group_name_H-M   'P 1'
#
loop_
_entity.id
_entity.type
_entity.pdbx_description
1 polymer ?
#
loop_
_entity_poly.entity_id
_entity_poly.type
_entity_poly.pdbx_seq_one_letter_code
_entity_poly.pdbx_strand_id
1 'polypeptide(L)'
;MPHYPAKLPEDIRAYAREMRNRMTDAEALLWMMLRNRRIAGAKFRRQHPVGRYILDFYCDEKRLGIELDGGQHSEAVEYDKQRDSWLRVQGIQVLRFWNNQMLTETEVVLEVIYQVLLKLIRTRKSLSRRRERGWGEGW
;
A
#
# COMPACT_ATOMS: atom_id res chain seq x y z
N MET A 1 13.29 -2.29 2.51
CA MET A 1 12.57 -1.21 1.80
C MET A 1 13.37 -0.80 0.56
N PRO A 2 12.82 -0.10 -0.45
CA PRO A 2 13.68 0.83 -1.19
C PRO A 2 14.35 1.71 -0.13
N HIS A 3 15.67 1.91 -0.22
CA HIS A 3 16.44 2.60 0.80
C HIS A 3 15.90 4.03 0.97
N TYR A 4 14.92 4.23 1.84
CA TYR A 4 14.30 5.53 2.05
C TYR A 4 15.37 6.39 2.72
N PRO A 5 15.77 7.49 2.07
CA PRO A 5 16.80 8.34 2.64
C PRO A 5 16.29 8.85 4.00
N ALA A 6 17.21 8.98 4.97
CA ALA A 6 16.91 9.51 6.31
C ALA A 6 16.18 10.87 6.25
N LYS A 7 16.31 11.59 5.13
CA LYS A 7 15.48 12.73 4.74
C LYS A 7 14.93 12.51 3.34
N LEU A 8 13.60 12.55 3.20
CA LEU A 8 12.94 12.49 1.90
C LEU A 8 13.30 13.71 1.03
N PRO A 9 13.41 13.55 -0.30
CA PRO A 9 13.70 14.66 -1.20
C PRO A 9 12.66 15.78 -1.11
N GLU A 10 13.10 17.02 -1.30
CA GLU A 10 12.21 18.19 -1.27
C GLU A 10 11.11 18.10 -2.36
N ASP A 11 11.46 17.54 -3.53
CA ASP A 11 10.50 17.19 -4.57
C ASP A 11 10.21 15.68 -4.62
N ILE A 12 9.36 15.24 -3.70
CA ILE A 12 8.88 13.85 -3.60
C ILE A 12 8.23 13.38 -4.92
N ARG A 13 7.62 14.28 -5.70
CA ARG A 13 6.95 13.90 -6.96
C ARG A 13 7.94 13.55 -8.05
N ALA A 14 9.03 14.32 -8.17
CA ALA A 14 10.12 14.01 -9.09
C ALA A 14 10.77 12.66 -8.71
N TYR A 15 11.04 12.46 -7.42
CA TYR A 15 11.61 11.21 -6.94
C TYR A 15 10.70 9.99 -7.19
N ALA A 16 9.40 10.11 -6.91
CA ALA A 16 8.43 9.07 -7.24
C ALA A 16 8.33 8.77 -8.74
N ARG A 17 8.63 9.73 -9.62
CA ARG A 17 8.73 9.49 -11.07
C ARG A 17 9.99 8.71 -11.43
N GLU A 18 11.11 9.00 -10.78
CA GLU A 18 12.35 8.26 -10.96
C GLU A 18 12.22 6.81 -10.48
N MET A 19 11.69 6.58 -9.29
CA MET A 19 11.45 5.23 -8.75
C MET A 19 10.56 4.40 -9.69
N ARG A 20 9.61 5.04 -10.39
CA ARG A 20 8.79 4.36 -11.40
C ARG A 20 9.60 3.85 -12.60
N ASN A 21 10.79 4.36 -12.85
CA ASN A 21 11.67 3.90 -13.91
C ASN A 21 12.74 2.91 -13.42
N ARG A 22 12.84 2.71 -12.09
CA ARG A 22 13.89 1.91 -11.44
C ARG A 22 13.28 0.87 -10.48
N MET A 23 12.21 0.20 -10.91
CA MET A 23 11.62 -0.88 -10.12
C MET A 23 12.56 -2.09 -10.09
N THR A 24 12.59 -2.76 -8.95
CA THR A 24 13.17 -4.10 -8.79
C THR A 24 12.34 -5.14 -9.56
N ASP A 25 12.90 -6.32 -9.80
CA ASP A 25 12.18 -7.43 -10.45
C ASP A 25 10.93 -7.85 -9.66
N ALA A 26 11.03 -7.88 -8.33
CA ALA A 26 9.92 -8.19 -7.44
C ALA A 26 8.77 -7.15 -7.57
N GLU A 27 9.11 -5.86 -7.60
CA GLU A 27 8.14 -4.78 -7.82
C GLU A 27 7.54 -4.82 -9.22
N ALA A 28 8.35 -5.07 -10.25
CA ALA A 28 7.86 -5.20 -11.62
C ALA A 28 6.87 -6.36 -11.75
N LEU A 29 7.19 -7.51 -11.15
CA LEU A 29 6.33 -8.69 -11.10
C LEU A 29 5.02 -8.39 -10.39
N LEU A 30 5.07 -7.83 -9.18
CA LEU A 30 3.86 -7.46 -8.45
C LEU A 30 3.03 -6.42 -9.21
N TRP A 31 3.68 -5.43 -9.84
CA TRP A 31 2.98 -4.44 -10.65
C TRP A 31 2.19 -5.07 -11.80
N MET A 32 2.75 -6.06 -12.50
CA MET A 32 2.03 -6.79 -13.55
C MET A 32 0.77 -7.46 -13.03
N MET A 33 0.79 -7.96 -11.80
CA MET A 33 -0.35 -8.63 -11.16
C MET A 33 -1.41 -7.64 -10.65
N LEU A 34 -1.00 -6.46 -10.18
CA LEU A 34 -1.91 -5.46 -9.59
C LEU A 34 -2.52 -4.49 -10.61
N ARG A 35 -1.78 -4.14 -11.68
CA ARG A 35 -2.19 -3.10 -12.64
C ARG A 35 -3.52 -3.39 -13.30
N ASN A 36 -4.15 -2.36 -13.85
CA ASN A 36 -5.40 -2.49 -14.62
C ASN A 36 -6.53 -3.19 -13.83
N ARG A 37 -6.56 -3.02 -12.50
CA ARG A 37 -7.61 -3.59 -11.63
C ARG A 37 -7.70 -5.12 -11.65
N ARG A 38 -6.60 -5.81 -11.97
CA ARG A 38 -6.56 -7.26 -12.13
C ARG A 38 -6.88 -8.03 -10.85
N ILE A 39 -6.63 -7.46 -9.67
CA ILE A 39 -6.95 -8.07 -8.38
C ILE A 39 -8.17 -7.40 -7.74
N ALA A 40 -9.23 -8.18 -7.49
CA ALA A 40 -10.47 -7.75 -6.84
C ALA A 40 -11.11 -6.45 -7.41
N GLY A 41 -10.82 -6.07 -8.65
CA GLY A 41 -11.25 -4.80 -9.24
C GLY A 41 -10.58 -3.53 -8.67
N ALA A 42 -9.59 -3.69 -7.79
CA ALA A 42 -8.97 -2.60 -7.03
C ALA A 42 -7.96 -1.80 -7.86
N LYS A 43 -8.02 -0.47 -7.79
CA LYS A 43 -7.09 0.41 -8.54
C LYS A 43 -5.82 0.70 -7.74
N PHE A 44 -4.77 -0.06 -8.02
CA PHE A 44 -3.43 0.24 -7.53
C PHE A 44 -2.69 1.26 -8.40
N ARG A 45 -1.91 2.10 -7.74
CA ARG A 45 -0.85 2.95 -8.29
C ARG A 45 0.47 2.46 -7.74
N ARG A 46 1.56 2.60 -8.49
CA ARG A 46 2.92 2.26 -8.05
C ARG A 46 3.72 3.50 -7.70
N GLN A 47 4.62 3.39 -6.72
CA GLN A 47 5.48 4.45 -6.20
C GLN A 47 4.68 5.73 -5.93
N HIS A 48 3.69 5.62 -5.06
CA HIS A 48 2.70 6.65 -4.82
C HIS A 48 3.05 7.48 -3.58
N PRO A 49 3.21 8.81 -3.72
CA PRO A 49 3.39 9.70 -2.58
C PRO A 49 2.15 9.74 -1.68
N VAL A 50 2.35 9.60 -0.37
CA VAL A 50 1.34 9.77 0.68
C VAL A 50 1.95 10.60 1.80
N GLY A 51 1.53 11.87 1.86
CA GLY A 51 2.17 12.86 2.72
C GLY A 51 3.65 12.99 2.38
N ARG A 52 4.51 12.75 3.37
CA ARG A 52 5.96 12.74 3.15
C ARG A 52 6.50 11.40 2.65
N TYR A 53 5.74 10.31 2.74
CA TYR A 53 6.24 8.98 2.39
C TYR A 53 5.90 8.62 0.94
N ILE A 54 6.61 7.66 0.38
CA ILE A 54 6.20 6.97 -0.85
C ILE A 54 5.87 5.53 -0.44
N LEU A 55 4.85 4.94 -1.08
CA LEU A 55 4.51 3.53 -0.96
C LEU A 55 4.74 2.87 -2.32
N ASP A 56 5.36 1.68 -2.32
CA ASP A 56 5.68 0.96 -3.56
C ASP A 56 4.41 0.68 -4.38
N PHE A 57 3.32 0.32 -3.69
CA PHE A 57 1.99 0.28 -4.27
C PHE A 57 0.93 0.85 -3.33
N TYR A 58 -0.04 1.56 -3.89
CA TYR A 58 -1.15 2.15 -3.13
C TYR A 58 -2.48 2.07 -3.85
N CYS A 59 -3.49 1.62 -3.11
CA CYS A 59 -4.89 1.60 -3.50
C CYS A 59 -5.68 2.60 -2.64
N ASP A 60 -5.92 3.79 -3.20
CA ASP A 60 -6.59 4.90 -2.50
C ASP A 60 -8.03 4.53 -2.07
N GLU A 61 -8.78 3.86 -2.96
CA GLU A 61 -10.16 3.44 -2.70
C GLU A 61 -10.30 2.45 -1.52
N LYS A 62 -9.22 1.75 -1.15
CA LYS A 62 -9.20 0.84 0.00
C LYS A 62 -8.28 1.31 1.13
N ARG A 63 -7.61 2.45 0.97
CA ARG A 63 -6.56 2.93 1.88
C ARG A 63 -5.54 1.82 2.19
N LEU A 64 -5.13 1.08 1.16
CA LEU A 64 -4.21 -0.07 1.30
C LEU A 64 -2.88 0.23 0.60
N GLY A 65 -1.79 0.20 1.36
CA GLY A 65 -0.42 0.21 0.88
C GLY A 65 0.17 -1.21 0.83
N ILE A 66 1.07 -1.46 -0.14
CA ILE A 66 1.86 -2.68 -0.21
C ILE A 66 3.32 -2.29 -0.44
N GLU A 67 4.22 -2.94 0.30
CA GLU A 67 5.65 -2.70 0.22
C GLU A 67 6.42 -4.00 0.06
N LEU A 68 7.47 -3.95 -0.76
CA LEU A 68 8.39 -5.05 -0.98
C LEU A 68 9.75 -4.72 -0.35
N ASP A 69 10.26 -5.66 0.44
CA ASP A 69 11.48 -5.49 1.20
C ASP A 69 12.61 -6.41 0.70
N GLY A 70 13.72 -5.83 0.27
CA GLY A 70 14.94 -6.56 -0.12
C GLY A 70 15.73 -7.18 1.04
N GLY A 71 15.40 -6.81 2.28
CA GLY A 71 16.13 -7.23 3.47
C GLY A 71 17.51 -6.59 3.62
N GLN A 72 17.97 -6.60 4.88
CA GLN A 72 18.97 -5.73 5.48
C GLN A 72 18.45 -4.30 5.69
N HIS A 73 18.11 -3.96 6.94
CA HIS A 73 18.43 -2.69 7.58
C HIS A 73 17.90 -2.74 9.02
N SER A 74 18.80 -3.04 9.97
CA SER A 74 18.54 -2.95 11.41
C SER A 74 18.64 -1.53 11.96
N GLU A 75 18.73 -0.50 11.11
CA GLU A 75 19.21 0.83 11.50
C GLU A 75 18.15 1.94 11.51
N ALA A 76 16.86 1.65 11.28
CA ALA A 76 15.82 2.68 11.21
C ALA A 76 14.57 2.39 12.05
N VAL A 77 14.68 1.62 13.13
CA VAL A 77 13.54 1.17 13.95
C VAL A 77 12.61 2.32 14.38
N GLU A 78 13.17 3.47 14.78
CA GLU A 78 12.37 4.62 15.21
C GLU A 78 11.73 5.40 14.05
N TYR A 79 12.42 5.50 12.90
CA TYR A 79 11.85 6.11 11.69
C TYR A 79 10.69 5.26 11.15
N ASP A 80 10.84 3.94 11.16
CA ASP A 80 9.81 2.99 10.76
C ASP A 80 8.59 3.05 11.69
N LYS A 81 8.78 3.16 13.01
CA LYS A 81 7.68 3.36 13.96
C LYS A 81 6.90 4.64 13.70
N GLN A 82 7.58 5.76 13.50
CA GLN A 82 6.92 7.05 13.23
C GLN A 82 6.14 7.01 11.91
N ARG A 83 6.74 6.39 10.88
CA ARG A 83 6.12 6.19 9.58
C ARG A 83 4.86 5.35 9.67
N ASP A 84 4.96 4.17 10.27
CA ASP A 84 3.84 3.24 10.40
C ASP A 84 2.72 3.84 11.26
N SER A 85 3.08 4.54 12.34
CA SER A 85 2.11 5.27 13.17
C SER A 85 1.38 6.34 12.37
N TRP A 86 2.11 7.17 11.61
CA TRP A 86 1.51 8.22 10.80
C TRP A 86 0.57 7.64 9.73
N LEU A 87 1.00 6.61 9.00
CA LEU A 87 0.17 5.95 7.98
C LEU A 87 -1.09 5.35 8.60
N ARG A 88 -0.98 4.72 9.77
CA ARG A 88 -2.13 4.19 10.52
C ARG A 88 -3.11 5.30 10.92
N VAL A 89 -2.63 6.44 11.40
CA VAL A 89 -3.48 7.62 11.72
C VAL A 89 -4.20 8.13 10.48
N GLN A 90 -3.58 8.05 9.30
CA GLN A 90 -4.26 8.34 8.03
C GLN A 90 -5.26 7.26 7.61
N GLY A 91 -5.49 6.22 8.42
CA GLY A 91 -6.36 5.10 8.11
C GLY A 91 -5.82 4.20 7.00
N ILE A 92 -4.50 4.22 6.78
CA ILE A 92 -3.83 3.41 5.76
C ILE A 92 -3.33 2.12 6.41
N GLN A 93 -3.81 0.99 5.89
CA GLN A 93 -3.25 -0.32 6.20
C GLN A 93 -2.08 -0.58 5.25
N VAL A 94 -0.97 -1.09 5.76
CA VAL A 94 0.21 -1.45 4.95
C VAL A 94 0.48 -2.94 5.09
N LEU A 95 0.67 -3.63 3.96
CA LEU A 95 1.18 -5.00 3.90
C LEU A 95 2.64 -4.96 3.45
N ARG A 96 3.51 -5.72 4.11
CA ARG A 96 4.92 -5.82 3.77
C ARG A 96 5.26 -7.27 3.43
N PHE A 97 5.92 -7.47 2.30
CA PHE A 97 6.42 -8.77 1.86
C PHE A 97 7.91 -8.66 1.57
N TRP A 98 8.61 -9.78 1.64
CA TRP A 98 10.00 -9.82 1.21
C TRP A 98 10.10 -9.92 -0.32
N ASN A 99 11.15 -9.35 -0.91
CA ASN A 99 11.40 -9.42 -2.34
C ASN A 99 11.53 -10.88 -2.80
N ASN A 100 12.29 -11.70 -2.05
CA ASN A 100 12.42 -13.12 -2.34
C ASN A 100 11.05 -13.82 -2.27
N GLN A 101 10.24 -13.54 -1.25
CA GLN A 101 8.89 -14.10 -1.12
C GLN A 101 8.02 -13.73 -2.33
N MET A 102 8.07 -12.49 -2.81
CA MET A 102 7.35 -12.11 -4.01
C MET A 102 7.80 -12.91 -5.24
N LEU A 103 9.11 -13.17 -5.37
CA LEU A 103 9.69 -13.90 -6.51
C LEU A 103 9.49 -15.42 -6.44
N THR A 104 9.46 -16.02 -5.25
CA THR A 104 9.39 -17.48 -5.07
C THR A 104 8.02 -17.99 -4.65
N GLU A 105 7.18 -17.13 -4.07
CA GLU A 105 5.87 -17.47 -3.50
C GLU A 105 4.80 -16.47 -3.98
N THR A 106 4.84 -16.10 -5.26
CA THR A 106 3.96 -15.09 -5.87
C THR A 106 2.49 -15.33 -5.54
N GLU A 107 2.00 -16.57 -5.68
CA GLU A 107 0.60 -16.93 -5.44
C GLU A 107 0.19 -16.69 -3.99
N VAL A 108 1.06 -17.01 -3.03
CA VAL A 108 0.82 -16.79 -1.60
C VAL A 108 0.69 -15.30 -1.30
N VAL A 109 1.58 -14.48 -1.87
CA VAL A 109 1.52 -13.02 -1.72
C VAL A 109 0.22 -12.46 -2.28
N LEU A 110 -0.17 -12.89 -3.49
CA LEU A 110 -1.41 -12.45 -4.13
C LEU A 110 -2.66 -12.87 -3.36
N GLU A 111 -2.68 -14.08 -2.81
CA GLU A 111 -3.80 -14.57 -2.00
C GLU A 111 -3.98 -13.71 -0.74
N VAL A 112 -2.89 -13.38 -0.03
CA VAL A 112 -2.95 -12.49 1.14
C VAL A 112 -3.51 -11.12 0.75
N ILE A 113 -3.03 -10.51 -0.34
CA ILE A 113 -3.52 -9.22 -0.83
C ILE A 113 -5.01 -9.31 -1.16
N TYR A 114 -5.43 -10.37 -1.86
CA TYR A 114 -6.81 -10.59 -2.26
C TYR A 114 -7.75 -10.70 -1.04
N GLN A 115 -7.38 -11.51 -0.04
CA GLN A 115 -8.18 -11.69 1.16
C GLN A 115 -8.34 -10.39 1.96
N VAL A 116 -7.26 -9.59 2.07
CA VAL A 116 -7.32 -8.27 2.72
C VAL A 116 -8.25 -7.33 1.96
N LEU A 117 -8.17 -7.29 0.63
CA LEU A 117 -9.07 -6.48 -0.21
C LEU A 117 -10.54 -6.87 -0.01
N LEU A 118 -10.85 -8.17 0.01
CA LEU A 118 -12.22 -8.66 0.25
C LEU A 118 -12.73 -8.24 1.62
N LYS A 119 -11.90 -8.34 2.67
CA LYS A 119 -12.25 -7.87 4.01
C LYS A 119 -12.58 -6.38 4.01
N LEU A 120 -11.74 -5.55 3.40
CA LEU A 120 -11.94 -4.09 3.33
C LEU A 120 -13.20 -3.72 2.53
N ILE A 121 -13.50 -4.43 1.44
CA ILE A 121 -14.73 -4.24 0.66
C ILE A 121 -15.98 -4.52 1.52
N ARG A 122 -15.97 -5.61 2.29
CA ARG A 122 -17.09 -6.00 3.16
C ARG A 122 -17.31 -4.99 4.29
N THR A 123 -16.25 -4.56 4.96
CA THR A 123 -16.33 -3.57 6.05
C THR A 123 -16.87 -2.21 5.56
N ARG A 124 -16.48 -1.77 4.36
CA ARG A 124 -16.98 -0.49 3.83
C ARG A 124 -18.47 -0.55 3.48
N LYS A 125 -18.95 -1.69 2.95
CA LYS A 125 -20.38 -1.91 2.66
C LYS A 125 -21.25 -1.95 3.93
N SER A 126 -20.72 -2.46 5.05
CA SER A 126 -21.47 -2.47 6.31
C SER A 126 -21.59 -1.06 6.92
N LEU A 127 -20.53 -0.25 6.82
CA LEU A 127 -20.52 1.14 7.28
C LEU A 127 -21.46 2.05 6.47
N SER A 128 -21.53 1.89 5.14
CA SER A 128 -22.45 2.68 4.32
C SER A 128 -23.92 2.39 4.64
N ARG A 129 -24.28 1.10 4.78
CA ARG A 129 -25.65 0.67 5.13
C ARG A 129 -26.13 1.17 6.50
N ARG A 130 -25.23 1.43 7.45
CA ARG A 130 -25.60 2.00 8.77
C ARG A 130 -25.89 3.50 8.68
N ARG A 131 -25.17 4.24 7.84
CA ARG A 131 -25.40 5.69 7.64
C ARG A 131 -26.73 5.97 6.95
N GLU A 132 -27.15 5.13 6.01
CA GLU A 132 -28.43 5.28 5.30
C GLU A 132 -29.67 5.07 6.20
N ARG A 133 -29.54 4.37 7.34
CA ARG A 133 -30.65 4.18 8.29
C ARG A 133 -30.78 5.28 9.36
N GLY A 134 -29.87 6.26 9.37
CA GLY A 134 -29.79 7.30 10.41
C GLY A 134 -30.40 8.65 10.04
N TRP A 135 -31.05 8.79 8.89
CA TRP A 135 -31.63 10.05 8.38
C TRP A 135 -33.11 9.89 8.02
N GLY A 136 -33.89 9.32 8.94
CA GLY A 136 -35.32 9.13 8.73
C GLY A 136 -36.02 8.86 10.05
N GLU A 137 -35.94 9.83 10.98
CA GLU A 137 -36.87 10.01 12.11
C GLU A 137 -36.42 11.27 12.87
N GLY A 138 -36.95 12.41 12.46
CA GLY A 138 -36.73 13.71 13.09
C GLY A 138 -37.90 14.62 12.72
N TRP A 139 -38.79 14.77 13.69
CA TRP A 139 -40.06 15.49 13.75
C TRP A 139 -40.10 16.85 13.04
#